data_AF-A8UZJ7-F1
#
_entry.id   AF-A8UZJ7-F1
#
_cell.length_a   1.000
_cell.length_b   1.000
_cell.length_c   1.000
_cell.angle_alpha   90.00
_cell.angle_beta   90.00
_cell.angle_gamma   90.00
#
_symmetry.space_group_name_H-M   'P 1'
#
loop_
_entity.id
_entity.type
_entity.pdbx_description
1 polymer ?
#
loop_
_entity_poly.entity_id
_entity_poly.type
_entity_poly.pdbx_seq_one_letter_code
_entity_poly.pdbx_strand_id
1 'polypeptide(L)'
;IPLYPTQPAEALGNFLIFAVLFLMYKYKKFDGQIFAFYLIFYGFERFLLEFWRGVTPPLPVIGLTWNQIITLLMVIAGFGIIIYFMKKKPSEV
;
A
#
# COMPACT_ATOMS: atom_id res chain seq x y z
N ILE A 1 23.46 -8.10 16.17
CA ILE A 1 22.77 -8.89 15.12
C ILE A 1 22.77 -8.03 13.87
N PRO A 2 23.33 -8.49 12.72
CA PRO A 2 23.29 -7.71 11.50
C PRO A 2 21.84 -7.56 11.07
N LEU A 3 21.32 -6.34 11.15
CA LEU A 3 19.99 -5.98 10.69
C LEU A 3 20.02 -6.06 9.17
N TYR A 4 19.09 -6.80 8.55
CA TYR A 4 18.92 -6.72 7.10
C TYR A 4 18.74 -5.24 6.73
N PRO A 5 19.46 -4.71 5.74
CA PRO A 5 19.34 -3.30 5.38
C PRO A 5 17.98 -3.08 4.71
N THR A 6 16.95 -2.88 5.52
CA THR A 6 15.58 -2.63 5.05
C THR A 6 15.46 -1.25 4.41
N GLN A 7 16.34 -0.30 4.76
CA GLN A 7 16.29 1.05 4.21
C GLN A 7 16.47 1.11 2.67
N PRO A 8 17.50 0.47 2.06
CA PRO A 8 17.61 0.47 0.60
C PRO A 8 16.48 -0.32 -0.08
N ALA A 9 15.97 -1.39 0.56
CA ALA A 9 14.83 -2.13 0.04
C ALA A 9 13.54 -1.27 0.03
N GLU A 10 13.29 -0.54 1.11
CA GLU A 10 12.17 0.40 1.25
C GLU A 10 12.31 1.57 0.27
N ALA A 11 13.50 2.15 0.13
CA ALA A 11 13.74 3.23 -0.83
C ALA A 11 13.48 2.76 -2.27
N LEU A 12 13.94 1.56 -2.63
CA LEU A 12 13.71 0.97 -3.94
C LEU A 12 12.22 0.67 -4.16
N GLY A 13 11.53 0.10 -3.17
CA GLY A 13 10.10 -0.20 -3.25
C GLY A 13 9.27 1.08 -3.42
N ASN A 14 9.53 2.13 -2.63
CA ASN A 14 8.87 3.42 -2.78
C ASN A 14 9.14 4.06 -4.16
N PHE A 15 10.35 3.92 -4.70
CA PHE A 15 10.67 4.41 -6.04
C PHE A 15 9.90 3.66 -7.13
N LEU A 16 9.76 2.33 -6.99
CA LEU A 16 8.95 1.50 -7.89
C LEU A 16 7.47 1.87 -7.82
N ILE A 17 6.93 2.07 -6.61
CA ILE A 17 5.56 2.54 -6.41
C ILE A 17 5.36 3.89 -7.10
N PHE A 18 6.27 4.84 -6.89
CA PHE A 18 6.21 6.13 -7.56
C PHE A 18 6.19 5.98 -9.09
N ALA A 19 7.09 5.18 -9.66
CA ALA A 19 7.15 4.97 -11.11
C ALA A 19 5.84 4.39 -11.65
N VAL A 20 5.28 3.36 -11.00
CA VAL A 20 4.00 2.75 -11.38
C VAL A 20 2.87 3.79 -11.31
N LEU A 21 2.75 4.52 -10.20
CA LEU A 21 1.71 5.53 -10.02
C LEU A 21 1.85 6.69 -11.01
N PHE A 22 3.08 7.10 -11.32
CA PHE A 22 3.37 8.16 -12.28
C PHE A 22 2.91 7.76 -13.69
N LEU A 23 3.20 6.53 -14.12
CA LEU A 23 2.72 6.01 -15.40
C LEU A 23 1.19 5.88 -15.43
N MET A 24 0.57 5.47 -14.32
CA MET A 24 -0.88 5.38 -14.18
C MET A 24 -1.57 6.74 -14.16
N TYR A 25 -0.88 7.81 -13.74
CA TYR A 25 -1.46 9.15 -13.57
C TYR A 25 -2.11 9.66 -14.86
N LYS A 26 -1.49 9.41 -16.02
CA LYS A 26 -2.02 9.83 -17.33
C LYS A 26 -3.32 9.12 -17.72
N TYR A 27 -3.58 7.94 -17.15
CA TYR A 27 -4.72 7.08 -17.50
C TYR A 27 -5.72 6.93 -16.35
N LYS A 28 -5.69 7.83 -15.36
CA LYS A 28 -6.67 7.83 -14.27
C LYS A 28 -8.07 8.07 -14.82
N LYS A 29 -9.04 7.31 -14.32
CA LYS A 29 -10.46 7.36 -14.69
C LYS A 29 -11.28 8.25 -13.75
N PHE A 30 -10.80 8.48 -12.53
CA PHE A 30 -11.46 9.31 -11.53
C PHE A 30 -10.45 9.93 -10.57
N ASP A 31 -10.86 11.03 -9.94
CA ASP A 31 -10.08 11.70 -8.91
C ASP A 31 -10.08 10.86 -7.63
N GLY A 32 -8.89 10.54 -7.13
CA GLY A 32 -8.68 9.60 -6.02
C GLY A 32 -8.18 8.22 -6.46
N GLN A 33 -8.18 7.88 -7.75
CA GLN A 33 -7.68 6.58 -8.23
C GLN A 33 -6.21 6.36 -7.84
N ILE A 34 -5.36 7.35 -8.07
CA ILE A 34 -3.92 7.25 -7.79
C ILE A 34 -3.66 7.14 -6.28
N PHE A 35 -4.42 7.87 -5.46
CA PHE A 35 -4.36 7.74 -4.01
C PHE A 35 -4.77 6.34 -3.54
N ALA A 36 -5.83 5.77 -4.13
CA ALA A 36 -6.26 4.41 -3.80
C ALA A 36 -5.20 3.36 -4.16
N PHE A 37 -4.58 3.48 -5.34
CA PHE A 37 -3.47 2.60 -5.73
C PHE A 37 -2.24 2.79 -4.84
N TYR A 38 -1.94 4.02 -4.42
CA TYR A 38 -0.87 4.29 -3.45
C TYR A 38 -1.11 3.55 -2.14
N LEU A 39 -2.32 3.64 -1.57
CA LEU A 39 -2.67 2.92 -0.33
C LEU A 39 -2.49 1.40 -0.48
N ILE A 40 -2.88 0.83 -1.62
CA ILE A 40 -2.74 -0.61 -1.90
C ILE A 40 -1.27 -1.00 -2.01
N PHE A 41 -0.51 -0.33 -2.87
CA PHE A 41 0.89 -0.71 -3.14
C PHE A 41 1.79 -0.46 -1.92
N TYR A 42 1.66 0.70 -1.28
CA TYR A 42 2.45 1.03 -0.09
C TYR A 42 2.08 0.14 1.09
N GLY A 43 0.78 -0.11 1.31
CA GLY A 43 0.33 -1.05 2.33
C GLY A 43 0.90 -2.45 2.11
N PHE A 44 0.89 -2.94 0.87
CA PHE A 44 1.44 -4.26 0.54
C PHE A 44 2.96 -4.33 0.73
N GLU A 45 3.72 -3.35 0.21
CA GLU A 45 5.18 -3.26 0.39
C GLU A 45 5.54 -3.23 1.88
N ARG A 46 4.88 -2.36 2.65
CA ARG A 46 5.15 -2.17 4.08
C ARG A 46 4.82 -3.42 4.90
N PHE A 47 3.75 -4.14 4.53
CA PHE A 47 3.40 -5.40 5.17
C PHE A 47 4.52 -6.45 4.97
N LEU A 48 5.01 -6.58 3.74
CA LEU A 48 6.10 -7.51 3.41
C LEU A 48 7.42 -7.12 4.07
N LEU A 49 7.77 -5.82 4.07
CA LEU A 49 8.97 -5.32 4.73
C LEU A 49 8.93 -5.56 6.23
N GLU A 50 7.81 -5.34 6.89
CA GLU A 50 7.66 -5.61 8.33
C GLU A 50 7.76 -7.12 8.61
N PHE A 51 7.18 -7.96 7.76
CA PHE A 51 7.30 -9.42 7.86
C PHE A 51 8.76 -9.87 7.72
N TRP A 52 9.50 -9.33 6.76
CA TRP A 52 10.91 -9.64 6.54
C TRP A 52 11.81 -9.11 7.65
N ARG A 53 11.52 -7.91 8.16
CA ARG A 53 12.32 -7.26 9.21
C ARG A 53 12.31 -8.09 10.48
N GLY A 54 11.18 -8.70 10.84
CA GLY A 54 11.08 -9.69 11.93
C GLY A 54 11.48 -9.19 13.34
N VAL A 55 11.79 -7.90 13.50
CA VAL A 55 12.24 -7.30 14.77
C VAL A 55 11.10 -6.76 15.61
N THR A 56 9.95 -6.49 15.00
CA THR A 56 8.80 -5.93 15.72
C THR A 56 8.03 -7.07 16.38
N PRO A 57 7.88 -7.05 17.72
CA PRO A 57 7.13 -8.09 18.40
C PRO A 57 5.67 -8.08 17.91
N PRO A 58 5.11 -9.24 17.51
CA PRO A 58 3.71 -9.34 17.16
C PRO A 58 2.83 -9.17 18.40
N LEU A 59 1.58 -8.76 18.19
CA LEU A 59 0.59 -8.71 19.25
C LEU A 59 0.30 -10.13 19.75
N PRO A 60 0.32 -10.37 21.07
CA PRO A 60 0.24 -11.72 21.63
C PRO A 60 -1.07 -12.45 21.33
N VAL A 61 -2.14 -11.72 21.01
CA VAL A 61 -3.47 -12.28 20.71
C VAL A 61 -3.65 -12.60 19.23
N ILE A 62 -2.97 -11.86 18.35
CA ILE A 62 -3.29 -11.77 16.92
C ILE A 62 -2.16 -12.27 16.02
N GLY A 63 -0.94 -12.40 16.56
CA GLY A 63 0.24 -12.83 15.81
C GLY A 63 0.75 -11.81 14.77
N LEU A 64 0.10 -10.65 14.65
CA LEU A 64 0.48 -9.56 13.74
C LEU A 64 0.97 -8.34 14.51
N THR A 65 1.84 -7.56 13.88
CA THR A 65 2.31 -6.28 14.44
C THR A 65 1.30 -5.16 14.19
N TRP A 66 1.37 -4.08 14.98
CA TRP A 66 0.55 -2.89 14.75
C TRP A 66 0.72 -2.33 13.32
N ASN A 67 1.95 -2.30 12.82
CA ASN A 67 2.24 -1.84 11.46
C ASN A 67 1.54 -2.71 10.43
N GLN A 68 1.55 -4.04 10.59
CA GLN A 68 0.86 -4.97 9.69
C GLN A 68 -0.66 -4.74 9.67
N ILE A 69 -1.26 -4.47 10.83
CA ILE A 69 -2.70 -4.15 10.92
C ILE A 69 -3.02 -2.86 10.17
N ILE A 70 -2.26 -1.79 10.39
CA ILE A 70 -2.48 -0.51 9.71
C ILE A 70 -2.30 -0.67 8.21
N THR A 71 -1.26 -1.38 7.77
CA THR A 71 -1.04 -1.62 6.34
C THR A 71 -2.17 -2.42 5.70
N LEU A 72 -2.73 -3.39 6.41
CA LEU A 72 -3.89 -4.14 5.93
C LEU A 72 -5.13 -3.24 5.78
N LEU A 73 -5.37 -2.35 6.75
CA LEU A 73 -6.44 -1.35 6.68
C LEU A 73 -6.25 -0.38 5.51
N MET A 74 -5.01 0.03 5.22
CA MET A 74 -4.71 0.85 4.04
C MET A 74 -5.06 0.13 2.74
N VAL A 75 -4.68 -1.14 2.59
CA VAL A 75 -5.02 -1.94 1.40
C VAL A 75 -6.54 -2.07 1.25
N ILE A 76 -7.26 -2.39 2.34
CA ILE A 76 -8.73 -2.49 2.35
C ILE A 76 -9.37 -1.16 1.96
N ALA A 77 -8.90 -0.05 2.53
CA ALA A 77 -9.41 1.28 2.20
C ALA A 77 -9.17 1.65 0.73
N GLY A 78 -7.99 1.34 0.19
CA GLY A 78 -7.68 1.55 -1.23
C GLY A 78 -8.62 0.77 -2.15
N PHE A 79 -8.86 -0.52 -1.88
CA PHE A 79 -9.85 -1.29 -2.63
C PHE A 79 -11.27 -0.73 -2.47
N GLY A 80 -11.64 -0.30 -1.27
CA GLY A 80 -12.93 0.33 -0.99
C GLY A 80 -13.17 1.59 -1.83
N ILE A 81 -12.16 2.45 -1.95
CA ILE A 81 -12.21 3.65 -2.81
C ILE A 81 -12.40 3.25 -4.28
N ILE A 82 -11.61 2.30 -4.79
CA ILE A 82 -11.72 1.85 -6.18
C ILE A 82 -13.12 1.29 -6.46
N ILE A 83 -13.63 0.40 -5.60
CA ILE A 83 -14.95 -0.22 -5.78
C ILE A 83 -16.06 0.83 -5.71
N TYR A 84 -15.98 1.80 -4.79
CA TYR A 84 -16.97 2.87 -4.66
C TYR A 84 -17.06 3.71 -5.95
N PHE A 85 -15.92 4.14 -6.49
CA PHE A 85 -15.87 4.93 -7.71
C PHE A 85 -16.11 4.13 -8.99
N MET A 86 -15.85 2.82 -9.01
CA MET A 86 -16.24 1.95 -10.14
C MET A 86 -17.76 1.73 -10.20
N LYS A 87 -18.44 1.73 -9.05
CA LYS A 87 -19.91 1.61 -8.97
C LYS A 87 -20.61 2.91 -9.38
N LYS A 88 -19.99 4.06 -9.12
CA LYS A 88 -20.33 5.33 -9.77
C LYS A 88 -19.82 5.28 -11.21
N LYS A 89 -20.57 4.64 -12.13
CA LYS A 89 -20.33 4.81 -13.57
C LYS A 89 -20.09 6.30 -13.88
N PRO A 90 -19.15 6.64 -14.78
CA PRO A 90 -18.94 8.04 -15.13
C PRO A 90 -20.27 8.57 -15.65
N SER A 91 -20.85 9.51 -14.93
CA SER A 91 -21.86 10.40 -15.51
C SER A 91 -21.18 11.03 -16.72
N GLU A 92 -21.67 10.67 -17.88
CA GLU A 92 -21.27 11.16 -19.20
C GLU A 92 -21.03 12.67 -19.11
N VAL A 93 -19.82 13.09 -19.49
CA VAL A 93 -19.52 14.48 -19.85
C VAL A 93 -19.44 14.54 -21.36
#